data_AF-A0A2P7EBG5-F1
#
_entry.id   AF-A0A2P7EBG5-F1
#
_cell.length_a   1.000
_cell.length_b   1.000
_cell.length_c   1.000
_cell.angle_alpha   90.00
_cell.angle_beta   90.00
_cell.angle_gamma   90.00
#
_symmetry.space_group_name_H-M   'P 1'
#
loop_
_entity.id
_entity.type
_entity.pdbx_description
1 polymer ?
#
loop_
_entity_poly.entity_id
_entity_poly.type
_entity_poly.pdbx_seq_one_letter_code
_entity_poly.pdbx_strand_id
1 'polypeptide(L)' 'MSPTVFRDGEFRFYFFSREESRMHVHVSHPDGEAKFWLTPSIELARNIGLSATKRGQAERLVRFGR' A
#
# COMPACT_ATOMS: atom_id res chain seq x y z
N MET A 1 -16.34 -0.17 -4.07
CA MET A 1 -15.26 0.79 -4.42
C MET A 1 -14.80 1.45 -3.14
N SER A 2 -13.52 1.30 -2.77
CA SER A 2 -12.96 1.98 -1.60
C SER A 2 -12.49 3.38 -1.97
N PRO A 3 -12.66 4.39 -1.09
CA PRO A 3 -12.11 5.72 -1.31
C PRO A 3 -10.59 5.67 -1.47
N THR A 4 -10.08 6.50 -2.38
CA THR A 4 -8.63 6.76 -2.50
C THR A 4 -8.23 7.74 -1.42
N VAL A 5 -7.26 7.40 -0.58
CA VAL A 5 -6.77 8.28 0.48
C VAL A 5 -5.51 9.04 0.06
N PHE A 6 -4.74 8.49 -0.87
CA PHE A 6 -3.54 9.11 -1.43
C PHE A 6 -3.26 8.51 -2.81
N ARG A 7 -2.66 9.32 -3.70
CA ARG A 7 -2.22 8.87 -5.02
C ARG A 7 -0.92 9.56 -5.39
N ASP A 8 0.04 8.80 -5.88
CA ASP A 8 1.29 9.28 -6.47
C ASP A 8 1.53 8.55 -7.78
N GLY A 9 1.40 9.28 -8.89
CA GLY A 9 1.36 8.69 -10.23
C GLY A 9 0.32 7.57 -10.35
N GLU A 10 0.79 6.36 -10.65
CA GLU A 10 -0.03 5.16 -10.81
C GLU A 10 -0.26 4.38 -9.50
N PHE A 11 0.43 4.74 -8.42
CA PHE A 11 0.19 4.15 -7.11
C PHE A 11 -1.04 4.79 -6.45
N ARG A 12 -2.02 3.96 -6.12
CA ARG A 12 -3.24 4.36 -5.42
C ARG A 12 -3.34 3.68 -4.07
N PHE A 13 -3.58 4.48 -3.02
CA PHE A 13 -3.64 4.03 -1.64
C PHE A 13 -5.08 4.07 -1.13
N TYR A 14 -5.50 3.03 -0.41
CA TYR A 14 -6.86 2.89 0.09
C TYR A 14 -6.95 1.90 1.25
N PHE A 15 -8.10 1.93 1.94
CA PHE A 15 -8.46 0.98 2.99
C PHE A 15 -9.72 0.20 2.58
N PHE A 16 -9.82 -1.06 2.99
CA PHE A 16 -11.09 -1.80 2.91
C PHE A 16 -11.90 -1.59 4.19
N SER A 17 -13.17 -1.21 4.06
CA SER A 17 -14.02 -0.82 5.21
C SER A 17 -14.37 -1.97 6.15
N ARG A 18 -14.20 -3.24 5.73
CA ARG A 18 -14.51 -4.44 6.51
C ARG A 18 -13.41 -5.48 6.36
N GLU A 19 -12.20 -5.12 6.77
CA GLU A 19 -11.06 -6.04 6.72
C GLU A 19 -10.63 -6.46 8.13
N GLU A 20 -9.40 -6.17 8.54
CA GLU A 20 -8.86 -6.59 9.83
C GLU A 20 -8.43 -5.36 10.65
N SER A 21 -8.19 -5.54 11.95
CA SER A 21 -8.07 -4.44 12.91
C SER A 21 -6.68 -3.81 13.01
N ARG A 22 -5.62 -4.51 12.59
CA ARG A 22 -4.25 -3.98 12.58
C ARG A 22 -4.17 -2.83 11.58
N MET A 23 -3.46 -1.77 11.94
CA MET A 23 -3.32 -0.63 11.02
C MET A 23 -2.53 -1.03 9.78
N HIS A 24 -3.15 -0.85 8.61
CA HIS A 24 -2.59 -1.26 7.33
C HIS A 24 -3.11 -0.41 6.19
N VAL A 25 -2.36 -0.33 5.09
CA VAL A 25 -2.80 0.32 3.86
C VAL A 25 -2.62 -0.61 2.67
N HIS A 26 -3.55 -0.57 1.72
CA HIS A 26 -3.43 -1.24 0.43
C HIS A 26 -2.93 -0.26 -0.62
N VAL A 27 -2.06 -0.74 -1.49
CA VAL A 27 -1.46 -0.01 -2.59
C VAL A 27 -1.72 -0.79 -3.86
N SER A 28 -2.47 -0.20 -4.79
CA SER A 28 -2.69 -0.76 -6.13
C SER A 28 -1.85 -0.02 -7.17
N HIS A 29 -1.35 -0.74 -8.16
CA HIS A 29 -0.62 -0.28 -9.34
C HIS A 29 -1.04 -1.14 -10.55
N PRO A 30 -0.93 -0.67 -11.81
CA PRO A 30 -1.28 -1.48 -12.98
C PRO A 30 -0.61 -2.87 -13.06
N ASP A 31 0.58 -3.04 -12.48
CA ASP A 31 1.29 -4.33 -12.47
C ASP A 31 0.96 -5.22 -11.27
N GLY A 32 0.22 -4.73 -10.28
CA GLY A 32 -0.04 -5.50 -9.08
C GLY A 32 -0.40 -4.68 -7.85
N GLU A 33 -0.41 -5.35 -6.71
CA GLU A 33 -0.90 -4.80 -5.46
C GLU A 33 0.03 -5.18 -4.30
N ALA A 34 0.09 -4.31 -3.30
CA ALA A 34 0.76 -4.57 -2.04
C ALA A 34 -0.11 -4.14 -0.85
N LYS A 35 0.10 -4.82 0.28
CA LYS A 35 -0.45 -4.45 1.57
C LYS A 35 0.70 -4.22 2.54
N PHE A 36 0.65 -3.12 3.29
CA PHE A 36 1.63 -2.81 4.32
C PHE A 36 0.98 -2.72 5.69
N TRP A 37 1.58 -3.36 6.69
CA TRP A 37 1.34 -3.03 8.09
C TRP A 37 1.94 -1.67 8.39
N LEU A 38 1.29 -0.88 9.24
CA LEU A 38 1.79 0.43 9.68
C LEU A 38 2.32 0.38 11.12
N THR A 39 1.83 -0.55 11.92
CA THR A 39 2.25 -0.72 13.31
C THR A 39 2.61 -2.17 13.66
N PRO A 40 3.56 -2.37 14.60
CA PRO A 40 4.39 -1.34 15.27
C PRO A 40 5.47 -0.73 14.36
N SER A 41 5.69 -1.35 13.20
CA SER A 41 6.65 -0.97 12.16
C SER A 41 5.96 -1.05 10.79
N ILE A 42 6.44 -0.25 9.83
CA ILE A 42 6.01 -0.40 8.44
C ILE A 42 6.66 -1.65 7.85
N GLU A 43 5.84 -2.60 7.46
CA GLU A 43 6.26 -3.91 6.96
C GLU A 43 5.37 -4.39 5.81
N LEU A 44 5.96 -5.06 4.83
CA LEU A 44 5.20 -5.68 3.75
C LEU A 44 4.41 -6.88 4.28
N ALA A 45 3.09 -6.79 4.24
CA ALA A 45 2.18 -7.85 4.63
C ALA A 45 1.85 -8.79 3.46
N ARG A 46 1.71 -8.21 2.26
CA ARG A 46 1.37 -8.96 1.03
C ARG A 46 1.91 -8.24 -0.19
N ASN A 47 2.35 -9.01 -1.18
CA ASN A 47 2.72 -8.53 -2.49
C ASN A 47 2.16 -9.48 -3.56
N ILE A 48 1.51 -8.93 -4.58
CA ILE A 48 1.03 -9.67 -5.75
C ILE A 48 1.50 -8.89 -6.98
N GLY A 49 2.35 -9.49 -7.80
CA GLY A 49 2.75 -8.93 -9.09
C GLY A 49 3.77 -7.79 -9.06
N LEU A 50 3.88 -7.00 -7.98
CA LEU A 50 4.87 -5.91 -7.95
C LEU A 50 6.29 -6.46 -7.91
N SER A 51 7.11 -5.95 -8.85
CA SER A 51 8.56 -6.14 -8.82
C SER A 51 9.17 -5.56 -7.54
N ALA A 52 10.38 -6.00 -7.19
CA ALA A 52 11.10 -5.48 -6.03
C ALA A 52 11.27 -3.95 -6.07
N THR A 53 11.52 -3.37 -7.25
CA THR A 53 11.62 -1.93 -7.44
C THR A 53 10.31 -1.20 -7.16
N LYS A 54 9.19 -1.66 -7.75
CA LYS A 54 7.86 -1.05 -7.55
C LYS A 54 7.40 -1.19 -6.11
N ARG A 55 7.66 -2.33 -5.49
CA ARG A 55 7.41 -2.54 -4.05
C ARG A 55 8.22 -1.56 -3.19
N GLY A 56 9.50 -1.35 -3.49
CA GLY A 56 10.34 -0.40 -2.76
C GLY A 56 9.86 1.05 -2.91
N GLN A 57 9.38 1.43 -4.09
CA GLN A 57 8.76 2.74 -4.31
C GLN A 57 7.48 2.90 -3.49
N ALA A 58 6.58 1.91 -3.53
CA ALA A 58 5.36 1.91 -2.72
C ALA A 58 5.68 2.02 -1.23
N GLU A 59 6.65 1.26 -0.72
CA GLU A 59 7.07 1.34 0.68
C GLU A 59 7.63 2.72 1.05
N ARG A 60 8.43 3.33 0.17
CA ARG A 60 8.94 4.69 0.38
C ARG A 60 7.80 5.71 0.49
N LEU A 61 6.77 5.58 -0.34
CA LEU A 61 5.58 6.43 -0.29
C LEU A 61 4.78 6.21 1.00
N VAL A 62 4.65 4.96 1.48
CA VAL A 62 4.03 4.69 2.80
C VAL A 62 4.80 5.38 3.93
N ARG A 63 6.14 5.35 3.88
CA ARG A 63 7.00 5.88 4.95
C ARG A 63 7.09 7.40 4.97
N PHE A 64 7.10 8.04 3.80
CA PHE A 64 7.50 9.45 3.66
C PHE A 64 6.62 10.25 2.69
N GLY A 65 5.45 9.74 2.31
CA GLY A 65 4.52 10.47 1.44
C GLY A 65 4.31 11.90 1.95
N ARG A 66 4.55 12.89 1.09
CA ARG A 66 4.16 14.28 1.30
C ARG A 66 2.79 14.51 0.71
#